data_AF-A0A7X4H367-F1
#
_entry.id   AF-A0A7X4H367-F1
#
_cell.length_a   1.000
_cell.length_b   1.000
_cell.length_c   1.000
_cell.angle_alpha   90.00
_cell.angle_beta   90.00
_cell.angle_gamma   90.00
#
_symmetry.space_group_name_H-M   'P 1'
#
loop_
_entity.id
_entity.type
_entity.pdbx_description
1 polymer ?
#
loop_
_entity_poly.entity_id
_entity_poly.type
_entity_poly.pdbx_seq_one_letter_code
_entity_poly.pdbx_strand_id
1 'polypeptide(L)'
;MDNEDERRRFIGELWQRFEQLQAWAVENWPDKEHPLSSADFVESRKEILGLRNPAQAPGGVPADREPEQGGAQYIDVTPAPWP
;
A
#
# COMPACT_ATOMS: atom_id res chain seq x y z
N MET A 1 -5.20 -3.02 22.42
CA MET A 1 -3.76 -2.70 22.29
C MET A 1 -3.01 -3.85 21.60
N ASP A 2 -3.30 -5.13 21.89
CA ASP A 2 -2.71 -6.30 21.19
C ASP A 2 -2.65 -6.22 19.66
N ASN A 3 -3.78 -5.91 19.01
CA ASN A 3 -3.87 -5.99 17.54
C ASN A 3 -2.91 -5.02 16.81
N GLU A 4 -2.61 -3.86 17.38
CA GLU A 4 -1.68 -2.91 16.77
C GLU A 4 -0.22 -3.36 16.90
N ASP A 5 0.15 -3.93 18.05
CA ASP A 5 1.46 -4.54 18.27
C ASP A 5 1.68 -5.77 17.38
N GLU A 6 0.68 -6.64 17.30
CA GLU A 6 0.67 -7.81 16.41
C GLU A 6 0.81 -7.39 14.94
N ARG A 7 0.07 -6.36 14.50
CA ARG A 7 0.17 -5.81 13.15
C ARG A 7 1.56 -5.24 12.87
N ARG A 8 2.13 -4.48 13.80
CA ARG A 8 3.50 -3.92 13.65
C ARG A 8 4.54 -5.02 13.52
N ARG A 9 4.44 -6.06 14.36
CA ARG A 9 5.32 -7.23 14.29
C ARG A 9 5.18 -7.96 12.96
N PHE A 10 3.94 -8.22 12.54
CA PHE A 10 3.65 -8.88 11.26
C PHE A 10 4.25 -8.10 10.08
N ILE A 11 4.07 -6.78 10.04
CA ILE A 11 4.63 -5.94 8.95
C ILE A 11 6.16 -5.97 8.98
N GLY A 12 6.78 -5.99 10.16
CA GLY A 12 8.23 -6.14 10.29
C GLY A 12 8.73 -7.47 9.71
N GLU A 13 8.07 -8.58 10.07
CA GLU A 13 8.40 -9.91 9.56
C GLU A 13 8.17 -10.01 8.05
N LEU A 14 7.07 -9.44 7.54
CA LEU A 14 6.77 -9.37 6.11
C LEU A 14 7.86 -8.60 5.34
N TRP A 15 8.27 -7.44 5.86
CA TRP A 15 9.32 -6.63 5.25
C TRP A 15 10.63 -7.41 5.13
N GLN A 16 11.06 -8.06 6.21
CA GLN A 16 12.30 -8.84 6.23
C GLN A 16 12.26 -10.00 5.20
N ARG A 17 11.13 -10.72 5.12
CA ARG A 17 10.97 -11.80 4.14
C ARG A 17 10.96 -11.28 2.71
N PHE A 18 10.36 -10.12 2.48
CA PHE A 18 10.32 -9.48 1.18
C PHE A 18 11.71 -9.00 0.71
N GLU A 19 12.56 -8.52 1.61
CA GLU A 19 13.96 -8.19 1.28
C GLU A 19 14.76 -9.43 0.89
N GLN A 20 14.57 -10.55 1.59
CA GLN A 20 15.21 -11.83 1.24
C GLN A 20 14.74 -12.34 -0.12
N LEU A 21 13.43 -12.23 -0.42
CA LEU A 21 12.88 -12.59 -1.71
C LEU A 21 13.49 -11.75 -2.84
N GLN A 22 13.61 -10.43 -2.64
CA GLN A 22 14.22 -9.54 -3.63
C GLN A 22 15.68 -9.90 -3.89
N ALA A 23 16.46 -10.13 -2.83
CA ALA A 23 17.86 -10.52 -2.96
C ALA A 23 17.99 -11.82 -3.77
N TRP A 24 17.19 -12.83 -3.41
CA TRP A 24 17.14 -14.08 -4.16
C TRP A 24 16.76 -13.87 -5.63
N ALA A 25 15.72 -13.08 -5.90
CA ALA A 25 15.24 -12.85 -7.26
C ALA A 25 16.30 -12.16 -8.14
N VAL A 26 16.97 -11.13 -7.61
CA VAL A 26 18.05 -10.42 -8.32
C VAL A 26 19.23 -11.35 -8.60
N GLU A 27 19.63 -12.17 -7.63
CA GLU A 27 20.74 -13.12 -7.77
C GLU A 27 20.44 -14.24 -8.78
N ASN A 28 19.23 -14.80 -8.71
CA ASN A 28 18.83 -15.99 -9.46
C ASN A 28 18.12 -15.67 -10.79
N TRP A 29 18.03 -14.39 -11.15
CA TRP A 29 17.37 -13.96 -12.38
C TRP A 29 18.03 -14.61 -13.62
N PRO A 30 17.28 -15.34 -14.47
CA PRO A 30 17.87 -16.09 -15.58
C PRO A 30 18.25 -15.21 -16.78
N ASP A 31 17.56 -14.08 -16.98
CA ASP A 31 17.78 -13.18 -18.11
C ASP A 31 18.86 -12.14 -17.77
N LYS A 32 20.09 -12.38 -18.23
CA LYS A 32 21.21 -11.48 -17.98
C LYS A 32 21.26 -10.28 -18.93
N GLU A 33 20.48 -10.28 -20.02
CA GLU A 33 20.37 -9.16 -20.95
C GLU A 33 19.46 -8.06 -20.40
N HIS A 34 18.46 -8.45 -19.60
CA HIS A 34 17.56 -7.56 -18.87
C HIS A 34 17.67 -7.80 -17.36
N PRO A 35 18.71 -7.25 -16.69
CA PRO A 35 18.95 -7.54 -15.29
C PRO A 35 17.85 -7.00 -14.39
N LEU A 36 17.33 -7.87 -13.52
CA LEU A 36 16.43 -7.48 -12.46
C LEU A 36 17.18 -6.68 -11.39
N SER A 37 16.59 -5.59 -10.92
CA SER A 37 17.18 -4.70 -9.93
C SER A 37 16.24 -4.48 -8.75
N SER A 38 16.77 -3.88 -7.68
CA SER A 38 15.94 -3.49 -6.53
C SER A 38 14.94 -2.37 -6.86
N ALA A 39 15.11 -1.65 -7.97
CA ALA A 39 14.19 -0.60 -8.43
C ALA A 39 12.88 -1.18 -8.98
N ASP A 40 12.92 -2.40 -9.50
CA ASP A 40 11.75 -3.08 -10.07
C ASP A 40 10.72 -3.48 -9.01
N PHE A 41 11.10 -3.42 -7.73
CA PHE A 41 10.27 -3.80 -6.58
C PHE A 41 9.71 -2.59 -5.80
N VAL A 42 9.85 -1.37 -6.32
CA VAL A 42 9.44 -0.14 -5.61
C VAL A 42 7.94 -0.13 -5.29
N GLU A 43 7.08 -0.56 -6.20
CA GLU A 43 5.63 -0.60 -5.94
C GLU A 43 5.28 -1.60 -4.83
N SER A 44 5.85 -2.80 -4.86
CA SER A 44 5.65 -3.79 -3.79
C SER A 44 6.13 -3.29 -2.43
N ARG A 45 7.23 -2.52 -2.37
CA ARG A 45 7.66 -1.86 -1.12
C ARG A 45 6.62 -0.86 -0.62
N LYS A 46 6.05 -0.04 -1.52
CA LYS A 46 5.00 0.93 -1.16
C LYS A 46 3.76 0.23 -0.63
N GLU A 47 3.33 -0.86 -1.24
CA GLU A 47 2.20 -1.66 -0.79
C GLU A 47 2.43 -2.21 0.63
N ILE A 48 3.59 -2.83 0.88
CA ILE A 48 3.93 -3.37 2.21
C ILE A 48 3.98 -2.26 3.27
N LEU A 49 4.57 -1.11 2.96
CA LEU A 49 4.62 0.04 3.88
C LEU A 49 3.22 0.65 4.10
N GLY A 50 2.36 0.61 3.08
CA GLY A 50 0.96 1.04 3.15
C GLY A 50 0.13 0.25 4.16
N LEU A 51 0.49 -1.01 4.45
CA LEU A 51 -0.17 -1.81 5.49
C LEU A 51 -0.05 -1.22 6.89
N ARG A 52 0.94 -0.36 7.15
CA ARG A 52 1.12 0.32 8.45
C ARG A 52 0.02 1.34 8.73
N ASN A 53 -0.53 1.93 7.67
CA ASN A 53 -1.63 2.87 7.77
C ASN A 53 -2.64 2.55 6.65
N PRO A 54 -3.66 1.72 6.90
CA PRO A 54 -4.63 1.34 5.88
C PRO A 54 -5.34 2.54 5.23
N ALA A 55 -5.37 3.68 5.93
CA ALA A 55 -5.94 4.91 5.42
C ALA A 55 -5.01 5.68 4.45
N GLN A 56 -3.80 5.17 4.18
CA GLN A 56 -2.82 5.63 3.18
C GLN A 56 -2.47 4.53 2.15
N ALA A 57 -3.12 3.37 2.19
CA ALA A 57 -2.85 2.29 1.25
C ALA A 57 -3.32 2.68 -0.17
N PRO A 58 -2.55 2.38 -1.24
CA PRO A 58 -2.97 2.62 -2.61
C PRO A 58 -4.24 1.82 -2.91
N GLY A 59 -5.31 2.49 -3.36
CA GLY A 59 -6.60 1.84 -3.67
C GLY A 59 -7.50 1.56 -2.47
N GLY A 60 -7.10 1.94 -1.26
CA GLY A 60 -8.01 1.97 -0.11
C GLY A 60 -9.10 3.02 -0.36
N VAL A 61 -10.37 2.61 -0.27
CA VAL A 61 -11.46 3.58 -0.13
C VAL A 61 -11.08 4.48 1.04
N PRO A 62 -10.92 5.80 0.86
CA PRO A 62 -10.67 6.66 1.99
C PRO A 62 -11.82 6.41 2.96
N ALA A 63 -11.53 5.85 4.14
CA ALA A 63 -12.49 5.82 5.23
C ALA A 63 -13.14 7.20 5.27
N ASP A 64 -14.47 7.27 5.40
CA ASP A 64 -15.27 8.50 5.53
C ASP A 64 -14.57 9.48 6.48
N ARG A 65 -13.64 10.25 5.91
CA ARG A 65 -12.87 11.25 6.62
C ARG A 65 -13.71 12.48 6.50
N GLU A 66 -13.82 13.22 7.59
CA GLU A 66 -14.41 14.54 7.48
C GLU A 66 -13.61 15.36 6.45
N PRO A 67 -14.25 16.30 5.74
CA PRO A 67 -13.61 17.17 4.77
C PRO A 67 -12.29 17.76 5.28
N GLU A 68 -12.22 18.12 6.55
CA GLU A 68 -11.05 18.72 7.22
C GLU A 68 -9.85 17.76 7.35
N GLN A 69 -10.07 16.46 7.19
CA GLN A 69 -9.06 15.39 7.26
C GLN A 69 -8.70 14.85 5.87
N GLY A 70 -9.16 15.50 4.80
CA GLY A 70 -8.92 15.09 3.41
C GLY A 70 -9.95 14.13 2.83
N GLY A 71 -11.16 14.07 3.41
CA GLY A 71 -12.29 13.37 2.82
C GLY A 71 -12.97 14.13 1.67
N ALA A 72 -13.99 13.49 1.07
CA ALA A 72 -14.71 14.05 -0.07
C ALA A 72 -15.39 15.38 0.31
N GLN A 73 -15.08 16.45 -0.44
CA GLN A 73 -15.63 17.80 -0.23
C GLN A 73 -16.99 18.01 -0.92
N TYR A 74 -17.42 17.04 -1.73
CA TYR A 74 -18.61 17.15 -2.57
C TYR A 74 -19.59 16.05 -2.20
N ILE A 75 -20.86 16.42 -2.08
CA ILE A 75 -21.97 15.49 -1.94
C ILE A 75 -22.61 15.38 -3.32
N ASP A 76 -22.73 14.16 -3.84
CA ASP A 76 -23.50 13.92 -5.05
C ASP A 76 -24.98 14.10 -4.71
N VAL A 77 -25.52 15.26 -5.07
CA VAL A 77 -26.95 15.57 -4.92
C VAL A 77 -27.61 15.38 -6.27
N THR A 78 -28.49 14.37 -6.36
CA THR A 78 -29.43 14.27 -7.46
C THR A 78 -30.31 15.52 -7.46
N PRO A 79 -30.23 16.39 -8.49
CA PRO A 79 -31.05 17.58 -8.53
C PRO A 79 -32.52 17.17 -8.57
N ALA A 80 -33.37 17.86 -7.80
CA ALA A 80 -34.81 17.65 -7.84
C ALA A 80 -35.32 17.88 -9.27
N PRO A 81 -36.27 17.06 -9.77
CA PRO A 81 -36.84 17.25 -11.10
C PRO A 81 -37.56 18.61 -11.16
N TRP A 82 -37.26 19.39 -12.19
CA TRP A 82 -37.91 20.69 -12.43
C TRP A 82 -39.41 20.49 -12.73
N PRO A 83 -40.29 21.39 -12.23
CA PRO A 83 -41.72 21.36 -12.54
C PRO A 83 -42.05 21.78 -13.97
#